data_AF-A0A4Q5RDF8-F1
#
_entry.id   AF-A0A4Q5RDF8-F1
#
_cell.length_a   1.000
_cell.length_b   1.000
_cell.length_c   1.000
_cell.angle_alpha   90.00
_cell.angle_beta   90.00
_cell.angle_gamma   90.00
#
_symmetry.space_group_name_H-M   'P 1'
#
loop_
_entity.id
_entity.type
_entity.pdbx_description
1 polymer ?
#
loop_
_entity_poly.entity_id
_entity_poly.type
_entity_poly.pdbx_seq_one_letter_code
_entity_poly.pdbx_strand_id
1 'polypeptide(L)'
;MIRNKMLAAVLLAGSLQVAGVAYAATPGETSMEKAELAQLSPQVRSDVEARLKQGETVHGILETMLLNRVSEDFASGRVVATDFSRGDIVVESKTGQMKVFPFDLATLVVKK
;
A
#
# COMPACT_ATOMS: atom_id res chain seq x y z
N MET A 1 39.80 -64.21 -23.82
CA MET A 1 39.91 -63.58 -22.49
C MET A 1 38.78 -62.58 -22.32
N ILE A 2 37.79 -62.88 -21.47
CA ILE A 2 36.57 -62.06 -21.30
C ILE A 2 36.51 -61.48 -19.87
N ARG A 3 36.67 -60.16 -19.83
CA ARG A 3 36.06 -59.09 -19.01
C ARG A 3 35.92 -59.28 -17.49
N ASN A 4 36.76 -58.49 -16.82
CA ASN A 4 36.80 -58.14 -15.41
C ASN A 4 35.69 -57.12 -15.07
N LYS A 5 34.92 -57.42 -14.01
CA LYS A 5 34.54 -56.55 -12.87
C LYS A 5 33.84 -55.20 -13.08
N MET A 6 32.58 -55.19 -12.60
CA MET A 6 32.02 -54.32 -11.55
C MET A 6 31.92 -52.78 -11.69
N LEU A 7 30.75 -52.31 -11.25
CA LEU A 7 30.40 -51.01 -10.66
C LEU A 7 30.42 -49.76 -11.55
N ALA A 8 29.26 -49.08 -11.62
CA ALA A 8 29.08 -47.78 -10.93
C ALA A 8 27.64 -47.28 -11.10
N ALA A 9 26.98 -47.01 -9.97
CA ALA A 9 25.72 -46.29 -9.88
C ALA A 9 25.95 -44.79 -10.07
N VAL A 10 25.17 -44.16 -10.95
CA VAL A 10 25.06 -42.71 -11.16
C VAL A 10 23.58 -42.49 -11.48
N LEU A 11 22.82 -41.73 -10.69
CA LEU A 11 22.68 -40.29 -10.89
C LEU A 11 22.18 -39.61 -9.61
N LEU A 12 22.99 -38.66 -9.17
CA LEU A 12 22.74 -37.68 -8.12
C LEU A 12 21.71 -36.65 -8.64
N ALA A 13 20.47 -36.69 -8.14
CA ALA A 13 19.49 -35.63 -8.42
C ALA A 13 19.79 -34.42 -7.54
N GLY A 14 20.61 -33.50 -8.06
CA GLY A 14 20.87 -32.21 -7.44
C GLY A 14 19.64 -31.31 -7.54
N SER A 15 18.94 -31.13 -6.42
CA SER A 15 17.98 -30.05 -6.26
C SER A 15 18.75 -28.73 -6.10
N LEU A 16 18.85 -27.98 -7.21
CA LEU A 16 19.18 -26.56 -7.18
C LEU A 16 18.11 -25.83 -6.37
N GLN A 17 18.39 -25.61 -5.08
CA GLN A 17 17.68 -24.62 -4.30
C GLN A 17 18.14 -23.26 -4.80
N VAL A 18 17.39 -22.67 -5.73
CA VAL A 18 17.51 -21.25 -6.05
C VAL A 18 17.11 -20.51 -4.78
N ALA A 19 18.11 -20.05 -4.04
CA ALA A 19 17.92 -19.09 -2.96
C ALA A 19 17.35 -17.82 -3.60
N GLY A 20 16.03 -17.70 -3.57
CA GLY A 20 15.35 -16.46 -3.92
C GLY A 20 15.83 -15.38 -2.97
N VAL A 21 16.61 -14.43 -3.48
CA VAL A 21 16.89 -13.19 -2.77
C VAL A 21 15.55 -12.47 -2.60
N ALA A 22 14.95 -12.61 -1.43
CA ALA A 22 13.87 -11.73 -1.01
C ALA A 22 14.50 -10.33 -0.92
N TYR A 23 14.15 -9.45 -1.86
CA TYR A 23 14.41 -8.03 -1.70
C TYR A 23 13.58 -7.56 -0.51
N ALA A 24 14.20 -7.56 0.67
CA ALA A 24 13.68 -6.85 1.82
C ALA A 24 13.67 -5.37 1.44
N ALA A 25 12.53 -4.90 0.95
CA ALA A 25 12.24 -3.47 0.88
C ALA A 25 12.51 -2.92 2.26
N THR A 26 13.55 -2.09 2.37
CA THR A 26 13.92 -1.45 3.62
C THR A 26 12.70 -0.67 4.10
N PRO A 27 12.28 -0.77 5.38
CA PRO A 27 11.25 0.10 5.91
C PRO A 27 11.85 1.51 5.97
N GLY A 28 11.62 2.26 4.89
CA GLY A 28 12.24 3.54 4.61
C GLY A 28 11.60 4.10 3.36
N GLU A 29 10.85 5.17 3.55
CA GLU A 29 9.97 5.85 2.59
C GLU A 29 10.35 5.63 1.12
N THR A 30 9.48 4.93 0.40
CA THR A 30 9.54 4.87 -1.06
C THR A 30 9.47 6.27 -1.66
N SER A 31 9.97 6.47 -2.89
CA SER A 31 9.90 7.78 -3.57
C SER A 31 8.48 8.35 -3.64
N MET A 32 7.48 7.47 -3.66
CA MET A 32 6.06 7.84 -3.63
C MET A 32 5.66 8.42 -2.27
N GLU A 33 6.03 7.77 -1.17
CA GLU A 33 5.70 8.23 0.18
C GLU A 33 6.34 9.60 0.49
N LYS A 34 7.56 9.84 -0.01
CA LYS A 34 8.19 11.17 0.08
C LYS A 34 7.41 12.23 -0.68
N ALA A 35 6.90 11.88 -1.86
CA ALA A 35 6.09 12.79 -2.66
C ALA A 35 4.74 13.06 -1.99
N GLU A 36 4.12 12.06 -1.34
CA GLU A 36 2.91 12.22 -0.56
C GLU A 36 3.14 13.18 0.62
N LEU A 37 4.18 12.94 1.43
CA LEU A 37 4.53 13.81 2.57
C LEU A 37 4.83 15.25 2.15
N ALA A 38 5.46 15.46 1.00
CA ALA A 38 5.79 16.78 0.48
C ALA A 38 4.55 17.61 0.09
N GLN A 39 3.42 16.95 -0.17
CA GLN A 39 2.16 17.61 -0.54
C GLN A 39 1.31 17.99 0.69
N LEU A 40 1.69 17.52 1.88
CA LEU A 40 0.92 17.74 3.10
C LEU A 40 1.20 19.11 3.72
N SER A 41 0.17 19.67 4.35
CA SER A 41 0.37 20.79 5.28
C SER A 41 1.26 20.36 6.46
N PRO A 42 1.99 21.29 7.12
CA PRO A 42 2.87 20.94 8.24
C PRO A 42 2.16 20.18 9.37
N GLN A 43 0.90 20.52 9.64
CA GLN A 43 0.11 19.85 10.67
C GLN A 43 -0.19 18.39 10.29
N VAL A 44 -0.76 18.17 9.09
CA VAL A 44 -1.11 16.82 8.63
C VAL A 44 0.15 15.95 8.49
N ARG A 45 1.25 16.53 8.01
CA ARG A 45 2.55 15.87 7.95
C ARG A 45 3.02 15.40 9.33
N SER A 46 2.97 16.28 10.33
CA SER A 46 3.34 15.94 11.70
C SER A 46 2.47 14.81 12.26
N ASP A 47 1.17 14.80 11.95
CA ASP A 47 0.27 13.74 12.40
C ASP A 47 0.58 12.39 11.73
N VAL A 48 0.96 12.40 10.45
CA VAL A 48 1.40 11.21 9.71
C VAL A 48 2.70 10.68 10.29
N GLU A 49 3.70 11.55 10.47
CA GLU A 49 5.00 11.21 11.05
C GLU A 49 4.86 10.66 12.48
N ALA A 50 3.92 11.18 13.28
CA ALA A 50 3.63 10.67 14.63
C ALA A 50 2.95 9.28 14.64
N ARG A 51 2.28 8.89 13.54
CA ARG A 51 1.57 7.61 13.41
C ARG A 51 2.40 6.53 12.73
N LEU A 52 3.47 6.91 12.04
CA LEU A 52 4.42 5.99 11.41
C LEU A 52 5.05 5.06 12.46
N LYS A 53 4.73 3.78 12.36
CA LYS A 53 5.29 2.67 13.14
C LYS A 53 5.86 1.63 12.17
N GLN A 54 6.65 0.68 12.67
CA GLN A 54 7.12 -0.43 11.83
C GLN A 54 5.95 -1.18 11.20
N GLY A 55 5.94 -1.26 9.85
CA GLY A 55 4.92 -1.95 9.07
C GLY A 55 3.79 -1.06 8.54
N GLU A 56 3.70 0.19 8.99
CA GLU A 56 2.74 1.18 8.46
C GLU A 56 3.36 1.95 7.29
N THR A 57 2.54 2.38 6.34
CA THR A 57 2.95 3.23 5.20
C THR A 57 2.33 4.61 5.31
N VAL A 58 2.99 5.62 4.72
CA VAL A 58 2.42 6.98 4.64
C VAL A 58 1.04 6.93 3.99
N HIS A 59 0.93 6.22 2.88
CA HIS A 59 -0.32 6.05 2.13
C HIS A 59 -1.44 5.45 2.99
N GLY A 60 -1.18 4.36 3.71
CA GLY A 60 -2.20 3.71 4.56
C GLY A 60 -2.65 4.59 5.73
N ILE A 61 -1.72 5.38 6.29
CA ILE A 61 -2.05 6.36 7.32
C ILE A 61 -2.92 7.48 6.73
N LEU A 62 -2.57 8.03 5.58
CA LEU A 62 -3.35 9.07 4.90
C LEU A 62 -4.75 8.57 4.55
N GLU A 63 -4.88 7.35 4.03
CA GLU A 63 -6.16 6.72 3.75
C GLU A 63 -7.01 6.58 5.01
N THR A 64 -6.43 6.09 6.11
CA THR A 64 -7.12 5.97 7.40
C THR A 64 -7.58 7.33 7.92
N MET A 65 -6.72 8.35 7.82
CA MET A 65 -7.05 9.72 8.23
C MET A 65 -8.21 10.29 7.43
N LEU A 66 -8.19 10.12 6.11
CA LEU A 66 -9.26 10.55 5.23
C LEU A 66 -10.55 9.82 5.58
N LEU A 67 -10.51 8.49 5.65
CA LEU A 67 -11.68 7.64 5.95
C LEU A 67 -12.32 7.97 7.29
N ASN A 68 -11.52 8.24 8.33
CA ASN A 68 -12.03 8.67 9.63
C ASN A 68 -12.78 10.00 9.51
N ARG A 69 -12.25 10.96 8.75
CA ARG A 69 -12.89 12.28 8.58
C ARG A 69 -14.20 12.19 7.78
N VAL A 70 -14.21 11.40 6.72
CA VAL A 70 -15.37 11.27 5.83
C VAL A 70 -16.45 10.35 6.40
N SER A 71 -16.12 9.50 7.38
CA SER A 71 -17.10 8.64 8.05
C SER A 71 -18.24 9.44 8.70
N GLU A 72 -17.94 10.64 9.24
CA GLU A 72 -18.92 11.57 9.79
C GLU A 72 -19.75 12.24 8.68
N ASP A 73 -19.10 12.55 7.56
CA ASP A 73 -19.66 13.34 6.47
C ASP A 73 -20.60 12.55 5.55
N PHE A 74 -20.39 11.23 5.43
CA PHE A 74 -21.15 10.35 4.54
C PHE A 74 -21.93 9.27 5.29
N ALA A 75 -22.52 9.60 6.44
CA ALA A 75 -23.32 8.66 7.24
C ALA A 75 -24.46 7.96 6.46
N SER A 76 -24.90 8.52 5.32
CA SER A 76 -25.92 7.93 4.43
C SER A 76 -25.35 7.14 3.24
N GLY A 77 -24.03 6.99 3.13
CA GLY A 77 -23.34 6.30 2.04
C GLY A 77 -22.08 5.57 2.52
N ARG A 78 -21.31 5.04 1.58
CA ARG A 78 -20.06 4.34 1.83
C ARG A 78 -19.01 4.83 0.85
N VAL A 79 -17.82 5.16 1.35
CA VAL A 79 -16.65 5.38 0.48
C VAL A 79 -16.22 4.04 -0.11
N VAL A 80 -16.19 3.95 -1.44
CA VAL A 80 -15.91 2.71 -2.17
C VAL A 80 -14.61 2.77 -2.96
N ALA A 81 -14.05 3.97 -3.17
CA ALA A 81 -12.72 4.17 -3.71
C ALA A 81 -12.16 5.52 -3.29
N THR A 82 -10.83 5.59 -3.22
CA THR A 82 -10.07 6.82 -2.99
C THR A 82 -8.98 6.92 -4.04
N ASP A 83 -8.80 8.10 -4.61
CA ASP A 83 -7.73 8.41 -5.55
C ASP A 83 -6.94 9.62 -5.05
N PHE A 84 -5.83 9.34 -4.36
CA PHE A 84 -4.92 10.36 -3.83
C PHE A 84 -4.17 11.13 -4.92
N SER A 85 -4.02 10.56 -6.13
CA SER A 85 -3.34 11.23 -7.23
C SER A 85 -4.18 12.36 -7.83
N ARG A 86 -5.51 12.21 -7.79
CA ARG A 86 -6.47 13.22 -8.24
C ARG A 86 -7.09 14.02 -7.10
N GLY A 87 -6.96 13.54 -5.87
CA GLY A 87 -7.65 14.12 -4.72
C GLY A 87 -9.15 13.88 -4.79
N ASP A 88 -9.58 12.67 -5.12
CA ASP A 88 -11.00 12.31 -5.26
C ASP A 88 -11.38 11.13 -4.35
N ILE A 89 -12.59 11.17 -3.80
CA ILE A 89 -13.25 10.00 -3.22
C ILE A 89 -14.49 9.64 -4.02
N VAL A 90 -14.81 8.35 -4.07
CA VAL A 90 -16.06 7.86 -4.66
C VAL A 90 -16.94 7.33 -3.54
N VAL A 91 -18.15 7.87 -3.46
CA VAL A 91 -19.15 7.49 -2.46
C VAL A 91 -20.33 6.83 -3.14
N GLU A 92 -20.67 5.65 -2.67
CA GLU A 92 -21.89 4.93 -3.01
C GLU A 92 -22.99 5.28 -2.00
N SER A 93 -24.11 5.81 -2.49
CA SER A 93 -25.31 6.01 -1.66
C SER A 93 -26.05 4.70 -1.41
N LYS A 94 -26.97 4.68 -0.42
CA LYS A 94 -27.83 3.50 -0.15
C LYS A 94 -28.67 3.03 -1.35
N THR A 95 -28.88 3.88 -2.35
CA THR A 95 -29.62 3.53 -3.58
C THR A 95 -28.70 3.01 -4.70
N GLY A 96 -27.41 2.85 -4.44
CA GLY A 96 -26.40 2.39 -5.41
C GLY A 96 -25.90 3.50 -6.34
N GLN A 97 -26.30 4.76 -6.14
CA GLN A 97 -25.74 5.86 -6.93
C GLN A 97 -24.32 6.18 -6.46
N MET A 98 -23.41 6.26 -7.42
CA MET A 98 -22.00 6.59 -7.22
C MET A 98 -21.79 8.08 -7.49
N LYS A 99 -21.16 8.79 -6.56
CA LYS A 99 -20.79 10.20 -6.72
C LYS A 99 -19.33 10.41 -6.33
N VAL A 100 -18.64 11.21 -7.14
CA VAL A 100 -17.26 11.62 -6.87
C VAL A 100 -17.29 12.92 -6.09
N PHE A 101 -16.49 12.99 -5.02
CA PHE A 101 -16.27 14.21 -4.25
C PHE A 101 -14.77 14.53 -4.23
N PRO A 102 -14.36 15.73 -4.64
CA PRO A 102 -12.97 16.13 -4.54
C PRO A 102 -12.60 16.43 -3.09
N PHE A 103 -11.35 16.20 -2.73
CA PHE A 103 -10.76 16.57 -1.45
C PHE A 103 -9.42 17.28 -1.66
N ASP A 104 -9.05 18.09 -0.68
CA ASP A 104 -7.77 18.76 -0.65
C ASP A 104 -6.72 17.82 -0.04
N LEU A 105 -5.69 17.45 -0.80
CA LEU A 105 -4.67 16.51 -0.35
C LEU A 105 -3.81 17.07 0.81
N ALA A 106 -3.57 18.38 0.86
CA ALA A 106 -2.73 18.98 1.88
C ALA A 106 -3.40 18.97 3.27
N THR A 107 -4.73 18.94 3.29
CA THR A 107 -5.55 19.07 4.51
C THR A 107 -6.48 17.88 4.76
N LEU A 108 -6.63 16.98 3.78
CA LEU A 108 -7.58 15.87 3.72
C LEU A 108 -9.04 16.30 3.91
N VAL A 109 -9.39 17.52 3.48
CA VAL A 109 -10.75 18.06 3.60
C VAL A 109 -11.54 17.79 2.32
N VAL A 110 -12.68 17.10 2.44
CA VAL A 110 -13.60 16.88 1.32
C VAL A 110 -14.40 18.15 1.01
N LYS A 111 -14.47 18.50 -0.26
CA LYS A 111 -15.30 19.58 -0.80
C LYS A 111 -16.66 18.99 -1.20
N LYS A 112 -17.73 19.53 -0.61
CA LYS A 112 -19.10 19.02 -0.77
C LYS A 112 -19.94 19.95 -1.63
#